data_AF-A0A2T3FNA6-F1
#
_entry.id   AF-A0A2T3FNA6-F1
#
_cell.length_a   1.000
_cell.length_b   1.000
_cell.length_c   1.000
_cell.angle_alpha   90.00
_cell.angle_beta   90.00
_cell.angle_gamma   90.00
#
_symmetry.space_group_name_H-M   'P 1'
#
loop_
_entity.id
_entity.type
_entity.pdbx_description
1 polymer ?
#
loop_
_entity_poly.entity_id
_entity_poly.type
_entity_poly.pdbx_seq_one_letter_code
_entity_poly.pdbx_strand_id
1 'polypeptide(L)' 'QVMDVLIKTMPQDDPVYQFMDRKRAQGKPYYVYMTAGANKFLRIYYGRVKEYLCILSESS' A
#
# COMPACT_ATOMS: atom_id res chain seq x y z
N GLN A 1 -1.85 7.52 -10.75
CA GLN A 1 -1.44 7.55 -9.34
C GLN A 1 -0.68 6.27 -8.97
N VAL A 2 -0.06 6.17 -7.78
CA VAL A 2 0.76 4.99 -7.37
C VAL A 2 -0.01 3.68 -7.55
N MET A 3 -1.30 3.64 -7.22
CA MET A 3 -2.13 2.43 -7.37
C MET A 3 -2.25 1.95 -8.82
N ASP A 4 -2.32 2.88 -9.78
CA ASP A 4 -2.38 2.53 -11.21
C ASP A 4 -1.07 1.88 -11.67
N VAL A 5 0.06 2.35 -11.15
CA VAL A 5 1.37 1.75 -11.43
C VAL A 5 1.38 0.32 -10.91
N LEU A 6 1.01 0.11 -9.64
CA LEU A 6 0.99 -1.21 -9.02
C LEU A 6 0.09 -2.21 -9.77
N ILE A 7 -1.09 -1.80 -10.23
CA ILE A 7 -1.97 -2.68 -11.02
C ILE A 7 -1.38 -3.01 -12.39
N LYS A 8 -0.70 -2.06 -13.05
CA LYS A 8 -0.12 -2.27 -14.39
C LYS A 8 1.15 -3.10 -14.36
N THR A 9 2.02 -2.88 -13.36
CA THR A 9 3.32 -3.55 -13.26
C THR A 9 3.26 -4.86 -12.48
N MET A 10 2.17 -5.10 -11.75
CA MET A 10 1.90 -6.33 -11.00
C MET A 10 3.09 -6.84 -10.16
N PRO A 11 3.70 -5.99 -9.31
CA PRO A 11 4.86 -6.38 -8.52
C PRO A 11 4.43 -7.35 -7.42
N GLN A 12 4.73 -8.64 -7.59
CA GLN A 12 4.22 -9.71 -6.72
C GLN A 12 4.67 -9.60 -5.27
N ASP A 13 5.82 -8.98 -5.00
CA ASP A 13 6.36 -8.78 -3.64
C ASP A 13 5.87 -7.49 -2.97
N ASP A 14 5.12 -6.64 -3.69
CA ASP A 14 4.61 -5.40 -3.10
C ASP A 14 3.36 -5.67 -2.22
N PRO A 15 3.38 -5.29 -0.93
CA PRO A 15 2.29 -5.58 -0.01
C PRO A 15 0.99 -4.82 -0.31
N VAL A 16 1.06 -3.69 -1.02
CA VAL A 16 -0.13 -2.94 -1.45
C VAL A 16 -0.73 -3.63 -2.67
N TYR A 17 0.08 -4.03 -3.65
CA TYR A 17 -0.36 -4.81 -4.80
C TYR A 17 -1.02 -6.13 -4.37
N GLN A 18 -0.37 -6.94 -3.53
CA GLN A 18 -0.95 -8.19 -3.02
C GLN A 18 -2.30 -7.98 -2.29
N PHE A 19 -2.45 -6.83 -1.60
CA PHE A 19 -3.72 -6.49 -0.96
C PHE A 19 -4.82 -6.16 -1.97
N MET A 20 -4.50 -5.36 -3.00
CA MET A 20 -5.42 -5.02 -4.08
C MET A 20 -5.80 -6.25 -4.90
N ASP A 21 -4.83 -7.12 -5.21
CA ASP A 21 -5.04 -8.32 -6.00
C ASP A 21 -5.95 -9.33 -5.29
N ARG A 22 -5.79 -9.50 -3.97
CA ARG A 22 -6.74 -10.30 -3.17
C ARG A 22 -8.17 -9.76 -3.23
N LYS A 23 -8.36 -8.43 -3.23
CA LYS A 23 -9.68 -7.80 -3.36
C LYS A 23 -10.25 -7.99 -4.77
N ARG A 24 -9.40 -7.90 -5.80
CA ARG A 24 -9.75 -8.19 -7.18
C ARG A 24 -10.20 -9.65 -7.35
N ALA A 25 -9.45 -10.60 -6.79
CA ALA A 25 -9.79 -12.02 -6.79
C ALA A 25 -11.10 -12.34 -6.07
N GLN A 26 -11.49 -11.53 -5.08
CA GLN A 26 -12.81 -11.58 -4.42
C GLN A 26 -13.95 -10.98 -5.25
N GLY A 27 -13.70 -10.53 -6.48
CA GLY A 27 -14.69 -9.90 -7.35
C GLY A 27 -15.08 -8.48 -6.92
N LYS A 28 -14.24 -7.77 -6.14
CA LYS A 28 -14.54 -6.39 -5.77
C LYS A 28 -14.41 -5.45 -7.00
N PRO A 29 -15.31 -4.46 -7.16
CA PRO A 29 -15.23 -3.50 -8.26
C PRO A 29 -13.91 -2.72 -8.29
N TYR A 30 -13.51 -2.25 -9.48
CA TYR A 30 -12.27 -1.49 -9.72
C TYR A 30 -12.00 -0.44 -8.65
N TYR A 31 -12.91 0.53 -8.52
CA TYR A 31 -12.74 1.65 -7.58
C TYR A 31 -12.68 1.22 -6.11
N VAL A 32 -13.29 0.09 -5.76
CA VAL A 32 -13.27 -0.42 -4.38
C VAL A 32 -11.87 -0.88 -4.01
N TYR A 33 -11.22 -1.70 -4.83
CA TYR A 33 -9.86 -2.14 -4.52
C TYR A 33 -8.82 -1.05 -4.74
N MET A 34 -9.05 -0.10 -5.65
CA MET A 34 -8.17 1.08 -5.84
C MET A 34 -8.14 1.98 -4.61
N THR A 35 -9.31 2.35 -4.09
CA THR A 35 -9.41 3.16 -2.87
C THR A 35 -8.89 2.41 -1.64
N ALA A 36 -9.19 1.11 -1.53
CA ALA A 36 -8.65 0.29 -0.45
C ALA A 36 -7.12 0.16 -0.52
N GLY A 37 -6.55 0.06 -1.72
CA GLY A 37 -5.11 0.08 -1.98
C GLY A 37 -4.46 1.39 -1.52
N ALA A 38 -5.06 2.53 -1.85
CA ALA A 38 -4.58 3.84 -1.40
C ALA A 38 -4.54 3.95 0.15
N ASN A 39 -5.58 3.48 0.83
CA ASN A 39 -5.61 3.45 2.30
C ASN A 39 -4.53 2.53 2.89
N LYS A 40 -4.30 1.37 2.28
CA LYS A 40 -3.25 0.44 2.69
C LYS A 40 -1.86 1.06 2.49
N PHE A 41 -1.64 1.73 1.36
CA PHE A 41 -0.40 2.46 1.07
C PHE A 41 -0.12 3.53 2.12
N LEU A 42 -1.10 4.40 2.42
CA LEU A 42 -0.93 5.45 3.43
C LEU A 42 -0.61 4.87 4.80
N ARG A 43 -1.28 3.79 5.21
CA ARG A 43 -1.00 3.15 6.51
C ARG A 43 0.43 2.62 6.60
N ILE A 44 0.95 1.98 5.55
CA ILE A 44 2.33 1.50 5.50
C ILE A 44 3.30 2.69 5.49
N TYR A 45 3.04 3.69 4.65
CA TYR A 45 3.90 4.86 4.50
C TYR A 45 4.05 5.61 5.81
N TYR A 46 2.94 5.98 6.46
CA TYR A 46 2.97 6.68 7.74
C TYR A 46 3.58 5.83 8.86
N GLY A 47 3.37 4.51 8.85
CA GLY A 47 4.01 3.60 9.80
C GLY A 47 5.53 3.65 9.69
N ARG A 48 6.07 3.47 8.48
CA ARG A 48 7.52 3.50 8.21
C ARG A 48 8.15 4.85 8.53
N VAL A 49 7.50 5.95 8.12
CA VAL A 49 7.99 7.31 8.42
C VAL A 49 8.01 7.55 9.93
N LYS A 50 6.95 7.14 10.65
CA LYS A 50 6.89 7.29 12.11
C LYS A 50 7.98 6.47 12.81
N GLU A 51 8.19 5.21 12.41
CA GLU A 51 9.26 4.35 12.93
C GLU A 51 10.63 4.99 12.72
N TYR A 52 10.90 5.47 11.50
CA TYR A 52 12.14 6.15 11.17
C TYR A 52 12.39 7.41 12.02
N LEU A 53 11.36 8.26 12.19
CA LEU A 53 11.46 9.46 13.02
C LEU A 53 11.69 9.13 14.50
N CYS A 54 11.09 8.05 15.02
CA CYS A 54 11.30 7.59 16.39
C CYS A 54 12.76 7.17 16.62
N ILE A 55 13.30 6.34 15.70
CA ILE A 55 14.70 5.91 15.73
C ILE A 55 15.65 7.12 15.72
N LEU A 56 15.38 8.10 14.86
CA LEU A 56 16.18 9.32 14.79
C LEU A 56 16.16 10.10 16.11
N SER A 57 14.99 10.22 16.74
CA SER A 57 14.86 10.92 18.02
C SER A 57 15.52 10.22 19.20
N GLU A 58 15.59 8.88 19.18
CA GLU A 58 16.25 8.08 20.23
C GLU A 58 17.79 8.06 20.08
N SER A 59 18.28 8.35 18.87
CA SER A 59 19.71 8.43 18.57
C SER A 59 20.35 9.80 18.84
N SER A 60 19.56 10.79 19.26
CA SER A 60 19.98 12.16 19.60
C SER A 60 19.99 12.38 21.10
#